data_AF-A0AAD3DUY0-F1
#
_entry.id   AF-A0AAD3DUY0-F1
#
_cell.length_a   1.000
_cell.length_b   1.000
_cell.length_c   1.000
_cell.angle_alpha   90.00
_cell.angle_beta   90.00
_cell.angle_gamma   90.00
#
_symmetry.space_group_name_H-M   'P 1'
#
loop_
_entity.id
_entity.type
_entity.pdbx_description
1 polymer ?
#
loop_
_entity_poly.entity_id
_entity_poly.type
_entity_poly.pdbx_seq_one_letter_code
_entity_poly.pdbx_strand_id
1 'polypeptide(L)'
;MSTQAQPQEVMEMLNTLDECVAEMLPRPNDPSSGERAADAVRTFAGAVGKIETFLKQLQQLTPPPQGPLAAQEQELANLQAELEEKDRLIAHARSQIARWQDVIQQQEQLQENTLFAGLGS
;
A
#
# COMPACT_ATOMS: atom_id res chain seq x y z
N MET A 1 -14.25 -9.71 26.10
CA MET A 1 -15.48 -9.55 25.31
C MET A 1 -15.05 -9.07 23.94
N SER A 2 -15.06 -9.94 22.94
CA SER A 2 -14.62 -9.59 21.59
C SER A 2 -15.76 -8.88 20.88
N THR A 3 -15.64 -7.57 20.68
CA THR A 3 -16.60 -6.78 19.91
C THR A 3 -16.50 -7.23 18.46
N GLN A 4 -17.38 -8.13 18.02
CA GLN A 4 -17.55 -8.44 16.60
C GLN A 4 -18.11 -7.17 15.96
N ALA A 5 -17.34 -6.52 15.09
CA ALA A 5 -17.89 -5.41 14.32
C ALA A 5 -19.03 -5.95 13.44
N GLN A 6 -20.20 -5.34 13.53
CA GLN A 6 -21.37 -5.85 12.81
C GLN A 6 -21.29 -5.43 11.34
N PRO A 7 -21.82 -6.20 10.38
CA PRO A 7 -21.84 -5.82 8.95
C PRO A 7 -22.38 -4.41 8.69
N GLN A 8 -23.28 -3.95 9.56
CA GLN A 8 -23.85 -2.60 9.55
C GLN A 8 -22.80 -1.52 9.87
N GLU A 9 -21.94 -1.75 10.86
CA GLU A 9 -20.84 -0.85 11.22
C GLU A 9 -19.80 -0.75 10.10
N VAL A 10 -19.60 -1.82 9.33
CA VAL A 10 -18.70 -1.81 8.16
C VAL A 10 -19.26 -0.94 7.04
N MET A 11 -20.56 -1.02 6.77
CA MET A 11 -21.21 -0.15 5.79
C MET A 11 -21.16 1.32 6.21
N GLU A 12 -21.34 1.62 7.50
CA GLU A 12 -21.16 2.98 8.02
C GLU A 12 -19.71 3.47 7.88
N MET A 13 -18.72 2.60 8.11
CA MET A 13 -17.31 2.93 7.89
C MET A 13 -17.01 3.19 6.41
N LEU A 14 -17.58 2.42 5.49
CA LEU A 14 -17.42 2.64 4.04
C LEU A 14 -18.03 3.98 3.61
N ASN A 15 -19.23 4.31 4.07
CA ASN A 15 -19.84 5.62 3.81
C ASN A 15 -18.98 6.76 4.37
N THR A 16 -18.40 6.58 5.56
CA THR A 16 -17.47 7.55 6.17
C THR A 16 -16.20 7.73 5.33
N LEU A 17 -15.69 6.67 4.69
CA LEU A 17 -14.54 6.76 3.79
C LEU A 17 -14.86 7.60 2.56
N ASP A 18 -16.02 7.38 1.93
CA ASP A 18 -16.45 8.15 0.76
C ASP A 18 -16.59 9.64 1.09
N GLU A 19 -17.15 9.97 2.25
CA GLU A 19 -17.24 11.35 2.75
C GLU A 19 -15.85 11.96 3.01
N CYS A 20 -14.92 11.20 3.61
CA CYS A 20 -13.56 11.67 3.84
C CYS A 20 -12.83 11.95 2.52
N VAL A 21 -12.98 11.09 1.51
CA VAL A 21 -12.37 11.31 0.18
C VAL A 21 -12.91 12.59 -0.45
N ALA A 22 -14.21 12.88 -0.32
CA ALA A 22 -14.80 14.11 -0.82
C ALA A 22 -14.29 15.37 -0.08
N GLU A 23 -13.95 15.26 1.21
CA GLU A 23 -13.37 16.35 2.02
C GLU A 23 -11.86 16.54 1.81
N MET A 24 -11.15 15.54 1.28
CA MET A 24 -9.73 15.67 0.89
C MET A 24 -9.54 16.45 -0.42
N LEU A 25 -10.60 16.59 -1.23
CA LEU A 25 -10.51 17.32 -2.49
C LEU A 25 -10.45 18.84 -2.25
N PRO A 26 -9.53 19.56 -2.91
CA PRO A 26 -9.41 21.00 -2.74
C PRO A 26 -10.67 21.70 -3.26
N ARG A 27 -11.34 22.44 -2.37
CA ARG A 27 -12.50 23.28 -2.71
C ARG A 27 -12.02 24.68 -3.11
N PRO A 28 -12.39 25.19 -4.30
CA PRO A 28 -12.06 26.55 -4.70
C PRO A 28 -12.66 27.54 -3.69
N ASN A 29 -11.87 28.53 -3.24
CA ASN A 29 -12.24 29.59 -2.29
C ASN A 29 -12.45 29.17 -0.82
N ASP A 30 -11.93 28.02 -0.39
CA ASP A 30 -11.99 27.59 1.01
C ASP A 30 -10.64 27.79 1.73
N PRO A 31 -10.51 28.77 2.66
CA PRO A 31 -9.26 29.04 3.36
C PRO A 31 -8.89 27.95 4.38
N SER A 32 -9.81 27.05 4.71
CA SER A 32 -9.62 25.95 5.66
C SER A 32 -9.39 24.59 4.99
N SER A 33 -9.21 24.57 3.66
CA SER A 33 -9.11 23.34 2.87
C SER A 33 -7.98 22.41 3.34
N GLY A 34 -6.84 22.97 3.76
CA GLY A 34 -5.70 22.20 4.22
C GLY A 34 -5.93 21.48 5.56
N GLU A 35 -6.54 22.17 6.53
CA GLU A 35 -6.84 21.60 7.85
C GLU A 35 -7.94 20.53 7.74
N ARG A 36 -8.99 20.81 6.95
CA ARG A 36 -10.08 19.86 6.71
C ARG A 36 -9.60 18.60 5.97
N ALA A 37 -8.73 18.77 4.96
CA ALA A 37 -8.12 17.64 4.27
C ALA A 37 -7.23 16.81 5.22
N ALA A 38 -6.48 17.45 6.12
CA ALA A 38 -5.65 16.75 7.10
C ALA A 38 -6.50 15.93 8.09
N ASP A 39 -7.60 16.48 8.58
CA ASP A 39 -8.52 15.77 9.47
C ASP A 39 -9.31 14.66 8.76
N ALA A 40 -9.68 14.88 7.49
CA ALA A 40 -10.27 13.85 6.64
C ALA A 40 -9.29 12.69 6.42
N VAL A 41 -8.00 12.96 6.16
CA VAL A 41 -6.96 11.93 6.03
C VAL A 41 -6.81 11.13 7.32
N ARG A 42 -6.81 11.79 8.48
CA ARG A 42 -6.71 11.10 9.78
C ARG A 42 -7.92 10.20 10.03
N THR A 43 -9.12 10.69 9.74
CA THR A 43 -10.37 9.93 9.92
C THR A 43 -10.43 8.74 8.96
N PHE A 44 -10.05 8.96 7.69
CA PHE A 44 -9.94 7.91 6.68
C PHE A 44 -8.97 6.81 7.11
N ALA A 45 -7.76 7.16 7.55
CA ALA A 45 -6.77 6.20 8.02
C ALA A 45 -7.29 5.37 9.21
N GLY A 46 -8.02 6.01 10.14
CA GLY A 46 -8.64 5.32 11.26
C GLY A 46 -9.74 4.33 10.85
N ALA A 47 -10.60 4.71 9.90
CA ALA A 47 -11.65 3.84 9.37
C ALA A 47 -11.06 2.65 8.59
N VAL A 48 -10.03 2.87 7.76
CA VAL A 48 -9.31 1.78 7.06
C VAL A 48 -8.72 0.78 8.04
N GLY A 49 -8.05 1.23 9.11
CA GLY A 49 -7.46 0.33 10.11
C GLY A 49 -8.50 -0.54 10.84
N LYS A 50 -9.70 0.00 11.09
CA LYS A 50 -10.82 -0.76 11.67
C LYS A 50 -11.36 -1.81 10.71
N ILE A 51 -11.52 -1.47 9.42
CA ILE A 51 -11.93 -2.42 8.38
C ILE A 51 -10.90 -3.53 8.23
N GLU A 52 -9.60 -3.20 8.23
CA GLU A 52 -8.53 -4.20 8.16
C GLU A 52 -8.58 -5.18 9.35
N THR A 53 -8.82 -4.65 10.55
CA THR A 53 -8.99 -5.47 11.77
C THR A 53 -10.20 -6.40 11.64
N PHE A 54 -11.31 -5.90 11.12
CA PHE A 54 -12.51 -6.69 10.88
C PHE A 54 -12.30 -7.79 9.82
N LEU A 55 -11.63 -7.49 8.72
CA LEU A 55 -11.29 -8.47 7.68
C LEU A 55 -10.40 -9.60 8.23
N LYS A 56 -9.42 -9.27 9.09
CA LYS A 56 -8.61 -10.27 9.79
C LYS A 56 -9.43 -11.16 10.72
N GLN A 57 -10.44 -10.60 11.40
CA GLN A 57 -11.36 -11.38 12.23
C GLN A 57 -12.25 -12.30 11.39
N LEU A 58 -12.75 -11.84 10.24
CA LEU A 58 -13.51 -12.67 9.31
C LEU A 58 -12.68 -13.82 8.75
N GLN A 59 -11.41 -13.59 8.42
CA GLN A 59 -10.49 -14.65 8.00
C GLN A 59 -10.32 -15.73 9.07
N GLN A 60 -10.25 -15.34 10.35
CA GLN A 60 -10.18 -16.31 11.48
C GLN A 60 -11.48 -17.11 11.67
N LEU A 61 -12.63 -16.53 11.28
CA LEU A 61 -13.94 -17.17 11.36
C LEU A 61 -14.28 -17.97 10.10
N THR A 62 -13.52 -17.81 9.02
CA THR A 62 -13.74 -18.55 7.78
C THR A 62 -13.41 -20.02 8.06
N PRO A 63 -14.38 -20.94 8.01
CA PRO A 63 -14.13 -22.33 8.33
C PRO A 63 -13.09 -22.89 7.35
N PRO A 64 -12.17 -23.75 7.82
CA PRO A 64 -11.23 -24.39 6.93
C PRO A 64 -12.01 -25.14 5.84
N PRO A 65 -11.51 -25.15 4.60
CA PRO A 65 -12.17 -25.80 3.49
C PRO A 65 -12.53 -27.24 3.84
N GLN A 66 -13.81 -27.59 3.71
CA GLN A 66 -14.31 -28.91 4.06
C GLN A 66 -14.09 -29.86 2.89
N GLY A 67 -13.15 -30.79 3.06
CA GLY A 67 -12.85 -31.84 2.08
C GLY A 67 -11.54 -31.60 1.31
N PRO A 68 -10.95 -32.67 0.74
CA PRO A 68 -9.61 -32.63 0.16
C PRO A 68 -9.51 -31.71 -1.07
N LEU A 69 -10.57 -31.61 -1.87
CA LEU A 69 -10.61 -30.72 -3.05
C LEU A 69 -10.63 -29.24 -2.65
N ALA A 70 -11.51 -28.84 -1.73
CA ALA A 70 -11.59 -27.46 -1.27
C ALA A 70 -10.28 -27.03 -0.56
N ALA A 71 -9.63 -27.94 0.16
CA ALA A 71 -8.34 -27.67 0.80
C ALA A 71 -7.23 -27.43 -0.22
N GLN A 72 -7.22 -28.23 -1.29
CA GLN A 72 -6.24 -28.11 -2.37
C GLN A 72 -6.48 -26.86 -3.24
N GLU A 73 -7.73 -26.47 -3.47
CA GLU A 73 -8.09 -25.22 -4.15
C GLU A 73 -7.66 -23.99 -3.34
N GLN A 74 -7.88 -24.01 -2.03
CA GLN A 74 -7.43 -22.94 -1.13
C GLN A 74 -5.90 -22.87 -1.07
N GLU A 75 -5.22 -24.01 -1.04
CA GLU A 75 -3.76 -24.08 -1.06
C GLU A 75 -3.19 -23.53 -2.38
N LEU A 76 -3.79 -23.88 -3.52
CA LEU A 76 -3.43 -23.32 -4.82
C LEU A 76 -3.63 -21.81 -4.88
N ALA A 77 -4.75 -21.30 -4.37
CA ALA A 77 -5.01 -19.86 -4.33
C ALA A 77 -3.99 -19.12 -3.45
N ASN A 78 -3.64 -19.69 -2.29
CA ASN A 78 -2.63 -19.14 -1.40
C ASN A 78 -1.25 -19.13 -2.05
N LEU A 79 -0.86 -20.22 -2.71
CA LEU A 79 0.41 -20.34 -3.42
C LEU A 79 0.51 -19.36 -4.60
N GLN A 80 -0.59 -19.15 -5.33
CA GLN A 80 -0.66 -18.14 -6.40
C GLN A 80 -0.48 -16.73 -5.86
N ALA A 81 -1.19 -16.37 -4.78
CA ALA A 81 -1.04 -15.07 -4.14
C ALA A 81 0.39 -14.84 -3.62
N GLU A 82 1.03 -15.86 -3.06
CA GLU A 82 2.42 -15.78 -2.62
C GLU A 82 3.38 -15.58 -3.82
N LEU A 83 3.13 -16.25 -4.94
CA LEU A 83 3.88 -16.08 -6.18
C LEU A 83 3.79 -14.65 -6.71
N GLU A 84 2.59 -14.09 -6.80
CA GLU A 84 2.35 -12.72 -7.27
C GLU A 84 3.07 -11.68 -6.38
N GLU A 85 3.05 -11.86 -5.07
CA GLU A 85 3.75 -10.96 -4.15
C GLU A 85 5.27 -11.10 -4.28
N LYS A 86 5.80 -12.33 -4.43
CA LYS A 86 7.24 -12.53 -4.70
C LYS A 86 7.65 -11.87 -6.02
N ASP A 87 6.84 -11.98 -7.08
CA ASP A 87 7.11 -11.34 -8.36
C ASP A 87 7.12 -9.80 -8.24
N ARG A 88 6.20 -9.23 -7.47
CA ARG A 88 6.20 -7.79 -7.15
C ARG A 88 7.47 -7.38 -6.42
N LEU A 89 7.91 -8.14 -5.42
CA LEU A 89 9.14 -7.88 -4.67
C LEU A 89 10.39 -7.97 -5.58
N ILE A 90 10.44 -8.95 -6.49
CA ILE A 90 11.51 -9.08 -7.48
C ILE A 90 11.53 -7.88 -8.42
N ALA A 91 10.37 -7.47 -8.95
CA ALA A 91 10.28 -6.30 -9.82
C ALA A 91 10.76 -5.02 -9.12
N HIS A 92 10.37 -4.85 -7.85
CA HIS A 92 10.82 -3.74 -7.03
C HIS A 92 12.34 -3.78 -6.79
N ALA A 93 12.91 -4.94 -6.45
CA ALA A 93 14.35 -5.10 -6.26
C ALA A 93 15.14 -4.81 -7.56
N ARG A 94 14.65 -5.29 -8.71
CA ARG A 94 15.25 -4.98 -10.02
C ARG A 94 15.24 -3.49 -10.32
N SER A 95 14.15 -2.79 -10.01
CA SER A 95 14.06 -1.34 -10.15
C SER A 95 15.06 -0.60 -9.26
N GLN A 96 15.30 -1.08 -8.03
CA GLN A 96 16.31 -0.49 -7.16
C GLN A 96 17.72 -0.73 -7.69
N ILE A 97 18.03 -1.95 -8.17
CA ILE A 97 19.33 -2.26 -8.77
C ILE A 97 19.60 -1.36 -9.98
N ALA A 98 18.63 -1.19 -10.89
CA ALA A 98 18.77 -0.32 -12.04
C ALA A 98 19.08 1.14 -11.62
N ARG A 99 18.36 1.65 -10.62
CA ARG A 99 18.63 3.00 -10.06
C ARG A 99 20.04 3.11 -9.49
N TRP A 100 20.53 2.11 -8.76
CA TRP A 100 21.89 2.12 -8.23
C TRP A 100 22.95 2.04 -9.34
N GLN A 101 22.69 1.28 -10.41
CA GLN A 101 23.58 1.21 -11.57
C GLN A 101 23.68 2.58 -12.27
N ASP A 102 22.55 3.29 -12.46
CA ASP A 102 22.56 4.64 -13.02
C ASP A 102 23.37 5.62 -12.16
N VAL A 103 23.24 5.55 -10.83
CA VAL A 103 24.02 6.39 -9.91
C VAL A 103 25.51 6.10 -10.00
N ILE A 104 25.90 4.83 -10.08
CA ILE A 104 27.31 4.43 -10.23
C ILE A 104 27.88 4.97 -11.55
N GLN A 105 27.16 4.80 -12.66
CA GLN A 105 27.59 5.32 -13.97
C GLN A 105 27.76 6.84 -13.95
N GLN A 106 26.85 7.58 -13.29
CA GLN A 106 26.99 9.03 -13.14
C GLN A 106 28.23 9.41 -12.32
N GLN A 107 28.56 8.66 -11.27
CA GLN A 107 29.77 8.90 -10.48
C GLN A 107 31.05 8.63 -11.29
N GLU A 108 31.08 7.55 -12.08
CA GLU A 108 32.20 7.23 -12.97
C GLU A 108 32.42 8.35 -14.00
N GLN A 109 31.36 8.83 -14.66
CA GLN A 109 31.44 9.96 -15.59
C GLN A 109 31.93 11.24 -14.94
N LEU A 110 31.49 11.53 -13.71
CA LEU A 110 31.96 12.71 -12.96
C LEU A 110 33.45 12.58 -12.61
N GLN A 111 33.92 11.40 -12.21
CA GLN A 111 35.34 11.17 -11.94
C GLN A 111 36.19 11.33 -13.20
N GLU A 112 35.76 10.75 -14.34
CA GLU A 112 36.45 10.92 -15.63
C GLU A 112 36.53 12.39 -16.04
N ASN A 113 35.43 13.14 -15.95
CA ASN A 113 35.40 14.56 -16.29
C ASN A 113 36.28 15.41 -15.36
N THR A 114 36.38 15.04 -14.07
CA THR A 114 37.24 15.75 -13.10
C THR A 114 38.72 15.48 -13.36
N LEU A 115 39.08 14.24 -13.72
CA LEU A 115 40.43 13.87 -14.12
C LEU A 115 40.86 14.57 -15.42
N PHE A 116 39.97 14.70 -16.39
CA PHE A 116 40.26 15.38 -17.66
C PHE A 116 40.40 16.91 -17.47
N ALA A 117 39.59 17.52 -16.61
CA ALA A 117 39.70 18.94 -16.26
C ALA A 117 40.99 19.26 -15.45
N GLY A 118 41.46 18.33 -14.62
CA GLY A 118 42.69 18.50 -13.83
C GLY A 118 44.01 18.30 -14.59
N LEU A 119 43.96 17.77 -15.82
CA LEU A 119 45.14 17.57 -16.69
C LEU A 119 45.29 18.67 -17.75
N GLY A 120 44.35 19.62 -17.82
CA GLY A 120 44.31 20.71 -18.81
C GLY A 120 44.77 22.09 -18.30
N SER A 121 45.33 22.17 -17.09
CA SER A 121 45.85 23.40 -16.47
C SER A 121 47.36 23.34 -16.26
#